data_AF-A0A4D6LZJ9-F1
#
_entry.id   AF-A0A4D6LZJ9-F1
#
_cell.length_a   1.000
_cell.length_b   1.000
_cell.length_c   1.000
_cell.angle_alpha   90.00
_cell.angle_beta   90.00
_cell.angle_gamma   90.00
#
_symmetry.space_group_name_H-M   'P 1'
#
loop_
_entity.id
_entity.type
_entity.pdbx_description
1 polymer ?
#
loop_
_entity_poly.entity_id
_entity_poly.type
_entity_poly.pdbx_seq_one_letter_code
_entity_poly.pdbx_strand_id
1 'polypeptide(L)'
;MTHDLSFPSRPKRISSQYISYGGKGLVFSEYGPYWRNMKKLCTVELLIALKVDMFSPMRSELLAEFVSCLQKTASSHEVIDISYTVGDVIENLTYKMIFGRSKDDRFDVKNLVREVLIQCNKKHDQET
;
A
#
# COMPACT_ATOMS: atom_id res chain seq x y z
N MET A 1 -14.30 29.21 1.75
CA MET A 1 -13.50 27.97 1.62
C MET A 1 -13.59 27.23 2.94
N THR A 2 -14.77 26.67 3.25
CA THR A 2 -15.13 26.25 4.63
C THR A 2 -15.49 24.76 4.71
N HIS A 3 -15.51 24.07 3.57
CA HIS A 3 -15.84 22.64 3.46
C HIS A 3 -14.63 21.71 3.31
N ASP A 4 -13.41 22.23 3.22
CA ASP A 4 -12.20 21.39 3.03
C ASP A 4 -11.81 20.64 4.33
N LEU A 5 -12.28 21.13 5.49
CA LEU A 5 -12.09 20.52 6.80
C LEU A 5 -13.20 19.56 7.20
N SER A 6 -14.31 19.48 6.47
CA SER A 6 -15.46 18.62 6.82
C SER A 6 -15.37 17.20 6.27
N PHE A 7 -14.55 16.96 5.25
CA PHE A 7 -14.36 15.65 4.60
C PHE A 7 -13.05 14.87 4.90
N PRO A 8 -12.02 15.39 5.60
CA PRO A 8 -10.78 14.64 5.79
C PRO A 8 -10.85 13.64 6.95
N SER A 9 -11.90 13.66 7.77
CA SER A 9 -12.12 12.69 8.85
C SER A 9 -12.46 11.33 8.26
N ARG A 10 -11.65 10.32 8.62
CA ARG A 10 -11.93 8.92 8.24
C ARG A 10 -12.73 8.24 9.35
N PRO A 11 -13.74 7.43 9.02
CA PRO A 11 -14.48 6.66 10.01
C PRO A 11 -13.53 5.78 10.82
N LYS A 12 -13.67 5.78 12.15
CA LYS A 12 -12.92 4.88 13.03
C LYS A 12 -13.36 3.45 12.76
N ARG A 13 -12.48 2.66 12.14
CA ARG A 13 -12.68 1.22 11.98
C ARG A 13 -11.95 0.48 13.09
N ILE A 14 -12.58 -0.52 13.69
CA ILE A 14 -11.95 -1.35 14.73
C ILE A 14 -10.66 -2.01 14.19
N SER A 15 -10.65 -2.42 12.92
CA SER A 15 -9.45 -2.92 12.24
C SER A 15 -8.26 -1.96 12.31
N SER A 16 -8.49 -0.64 12.29
CA SER A 16 -7.41 0.34 12.39
C SER A 16 -6.77 0.38 13.78
N GLN A 17 -7.50 -0.03 14.83
CA GLN A 17 -6.92 -0.14 16.16
C GLN A 17 -5.88 -1.25 16.23
N TYR A 18 -6.17 -2.39 15.59
CA TYR A 18 -5.28 -3.55 15.58
C TYR A 18 -4.05 -3.38 14.70
N ILE A 19 -4.19 -2.75 13.52
CA ILE A 19 -3.10 -2.68 12.52
C ILE A 19 -2.33 -1.36 12.51
N SER A 20 -2.88 -0.32 13.13
CA SER A 20 -2.38 1.05 12.99
C SER A 20 -1.99 1.65 14.33
N TYR A 21 -1.40 0.85 15.23
CA TYR A 21 -0.98 1.30 16.57
C TYR A 21 -2.09 2.07 17.31
N GLY A 22 -3.30 1.49 17.38
CA GLY A 22 -4.46 2.16 17.97
C GLY A 22 -5.06 3.26 17.09
N GLY A 23 -5.00 3.11 15.76
CA GLY A 23 -5.53 4.09 14.79
C GLY A 23 -4.61 5.28 14.51
N LYS A 24 -3.36 5.27 15.01
CA LYS A 24 -2.35 6.33 14.83
C LYS A 24 -1.47 6.14 13.59
N GLY A 25 -2.00 5.68 12.46
CA GLY A 25 -1.26 5.63 11.19
C GLY A 25 -1.62 6.77 10.24
N LEU A 26 -0.85 6.96 9.17
CA LEU A 26 -1.14 7.95 8.13
C LEU A 26 -2.49 7.71 7.45
N VAL A 27 -2.85 6.44 7.23
CA VAL A 27 -4.05 6.04 6.50
C VAL A 27 -5.30 6.15 7.37
N PHE A 28 -5.25 5.74 8.64
CA PHE A 28 -6.45 5.57 9.48
C PHE A 28 -6.59 6.57 10.62
N SER A 29 -5.64 7.50 10.81
CA SER A 29 -5.79 8.53 11.84
C SER A 29 -6.80 9.60 11.43
N GLU A 30 -7.49 10.13 12.45
CA GLU A 30 -8.36 11.27 12.28
C GLU A 30 -7.56 12.50 11.89
N TYR A 31 -8.19 13.39 11.11
CA TYR A 31 -7.58 14.66 10.77
C TYR A 31 -7.27 15.47 12.04
N GLY A 32 -6.02 15.87 12.20
CA GLY A 32 -5.55 16.60 13.36
C GLY A 32 -4.06 16.93 13.26
N PRO A 33 -3.47 17.59 14.28
CA PRO A 33 -2.05 17.93 14.31
C PRO A 33 -1.14 16.72 14.07
N TYR A 34 -1.48 15.57 14.65
CA TYR A 34 -0.74 14.32 14.45
C TYR A 34 -0.73 13.88 12.97
N TRP A 35 -1.90 13.73 12.36
CA TRP A 35 -2.01 13.33 10.96
C TRP A 35 -1.30 14.31 10.02
N ARG A 36 -1.41 15.62 10.28
CA ARG A 36 -0.70 16.66 9.49
C ARG A 36 0.81 16.52 9.58
N ASN A 37 1.35 16.28 10.77
CA ASN A 37 2.77 16.06 10.99
C ASN A 37 3.26 14.77 10.31
N MET A 38 2.52 13.66 10.49
CA MET A 38 2.84 12.39 9.83
C MET A 38 2.80 12.50 8.30
N LYS A 39 1.76 13.17 7.76
CA LYS A 39 1.66 13.42 6.31
C LYS A 39 2.85 14.25 5.82
N LYS A 40 3.20 15.34 6.52
CA LYS A 40 4.34 16.17 6.18
C LYS A 40 5.65 15.37 6.18
N LEU A 41 5.87 14.54 7.21
CA LEU A 41 7.05 13.68 7.30
C LEU A 41 7.12 12.71 6.11
N CYS A 42 6.05 11.96 5.84
CA CYS A 42 6.02 11.03 4.70
C CYS A 42 6.21 11.75 3.37
N THR A 43 5.60 12.93 3.19
CA THR A 43 5.76 13.71 1.96
C THR A 43 7.20 14.17 1.74
N VAL A 44 7.88 14.66 2.77
CA VAL A 44 9.25 15.19 2.64
C VAL A 44 10.27 14.07 2.53
N GLU A 45 10.14 13.01 3.33
CA GLU A 45 11.19 11.98 3.43
C GLU A 45 11.04 10.86 2.39
N LEU A 46 9.80 10.53 2.00
CA LEU A 46 9.50 9.34 1.20
C LEU A 46 8.88 9.68 -0.16
N LEU A 47 7.94 10.63 -0.20
CA LEU A 47 7.09 10.88 -1.38
C LEU A 47 7.47 12.16 -2.14
N ILE A 48 8.64 12.74 -1.88
CA ILE A 48 9.15 13.89 -2.63
C ILE A 48 9.62 13.44 -4.02
N ALA A 49 9.45 14.31 -5.03
CA ALA A 49 9.82 14.02 -6.42
C ALA A 49 11.25 13.48 -6.56
N LEU A 50 12.20 14.06 -5.83
CA LEU A 50 13.60 13.59 -5.82
C LEU A 50 13.71 12.10 -5.43
N LYS A 51 13.01 11.67 -4.37
CA LYS A 51 13.02 10.26 -3.94
C LYS A 51 12.33 9.38 -4.97
N VAL A 52 11.22 9.85 -5.52
CA VAL A 52 10.50 9.15 -6.59
C VAL A 52 11.40 8.92 -7.81
N ASP A 53 12.21 9.90 -8.17
CA ASP A 53 13.17 9.82 -9.29
C ASP A 53 14.35 8.91 -8.95
N MET A 54 14.86 8.95 -7.72
CA MET A 54 15.91 8.04 -7.25
C MET A 54 15.50 6.56 -7.36
N PHE A 55 14.21 6.24 -7.16
CA PHE A 55 13.68 4.88 -7.33
C PHE A 55 13.29 4.54 -8.78
N SER A 56 13.41 5.47 -9.72
CA SER A 56 13.03 5.25 -11.13
C SER A 56 13.76 4.09 -11.80
N PRO A 57 15.09 3.90 -11.61
CA PRO A 57 15.79 2.75 -12.21
C PRO A 57 15.26 1.41 -11.70
N MET A 58 15.03 1.31 -10.38
CA MET A 58 14.49 0.11 -9.74
C MET A 58 13.07 -0.21 -10.25
N ARG A 59 12.21 0.81 -10.42
CA ARG A 59 10.88 0.60 -11.01
C ARG A 59 10.95 0.12 -12.46
N SER A 60 11.87 0.67 -13.24
CA SER A 60 12.08 0.28 -14.64
C SER A 60 12.55 -1.17 -14.76
N GLU A 61 13.48 -1.58 -13.89
CA GLU A 61 13.98 -2.96 -13.81
C GLU A 61 12.84 -3.96 -13.49
N LEU A 62 12.09 -3.71 -12.41
CA LEU A 62 10.97 -4.57 -12.01
C LEU A 62 9.88 -4.65 -13.08
N LEU A 63 9.61 -3.54 -13.77
CA LEU A 63 8.64 -3.51 -14.86
C LEU A 63 9.13 -4.29 -16.08
N ALA A 64 10.42 -4.19 -16.42
CA ALA A 64 11.02 -4.95 -17.51
C ALA A 64 10.97 -6.46 -17.25
N GLU A 65 11.23 -6.89 -16.01
CA GLU A 65 11.07 -8.28 -15.57
C GLU A 65 9.62 -8.74 -15.69
N PHE A 66 8.67 -7.92 -15.25
CA PHE A 66 7.24 -8.20 -15.37
C PHE A 66 6.78 -8.37 -16.83
N VAL A 67 7.17 -7.44 -17.71
CA VAL A 67 6.84 -7.53 -19.14
C VAL A 67 7.47 -8.77 -19.77
N SER A 68 8.71 -9.09 -19.42
CA SER A 68 9.39 -10.29 -19.90
C SER A 68 8.69 -11.58 -19.44
N CYS A 69 8.18 -11.60 -18.20
CA CYS A 69 7.36 -12.70 -17.70
C CYS A 69 6.06 -12.84 -18.49
N LEU A 70 5.34 -11.74 -18.71
CA LEU A 70 4.12 -11.74 -19.52
C LEU A 70 4.35 -12.24 -20.95
N GLN A 71 5.45 -11.81 -21.59
CA GLN A 71 5.79 -12.28 -22.95
C GLN A 71 6.03 -13.80 -23.00
N LYS A 72 6.72 -14.36 -22.00
CA LYS A 72 6.96 -15.80 -21.90
C LYS A 72 5.68 -16.60 -21.70
N THR A 73 4.80 -16.12 -20.81
CA THR A 73 3.48 -16.73 -20.57
C THR A 73 2.60 -16.66 -21.81
N ALA A 74 2.58 -15.51 -22.49
CA ALA A 74 1.84 -15.36 -23.75
C ALA A 74 2.34 -16.33 -24.83
N SER A 75 3.67 -16.50 -24.94
CA SER A 75 4.29 -17.43 -25.90
C SER A 75 3.99 -18.90 -25.59
N SER A 76 3.77 -19.24 -24.33
CA SER A 76 3.37 -20.59 -23.88
C SER A 76 1.86 -20.81 -23.87
N HIS A 77 1.07 -19.80 -24.27
CA HIS A 77 -0.39 -19.82 -24.24
C HIS A 77 -0.98 -20.13 -22.84
N GLU A 78 -0.26 -19.76 -21.78
CA GLU A 78 -0.71 -19.95 -20.40
C GLU A 78 -1.64 -18.82 -19.95
N VAL A 79 -2.61 -19.16 -19.09
CA VAL A 79 -3.50 -18.17 -18.46
C VAL A 79 -2.82 -17.61 -17.22
N ILE A 80 -2.71 -16.27 -17.14
CA ILE A 80 -2.15 -15.57 -15.97
C ILE A 80 -3.22 -14.75 -15.26
N ASP A 81 -3.19 -14.79 -13.93
CA ASP A 81 -3.87 -13.81 -13.08
C ASP A 81 -3.03 -12.53 -13.00
N ILE A 82 -3.42 -11.52 -13.79
CA ILE A 82 -2.73 -10.23 -13.83
C ILE A 82 -2.82 -9.51 -12.48
N SER A 83 -3.93 -9.64 -11.75
CA SER A 83 -4.12 -8.97 -10.46
C SER A 83 -3.11 -9.49 -9.44
N TYR A 84 -2.91 -10.82 -9.41
CA TYR A 84 -1.92 -11.45 -8.57
C TYR A 84 -0.50 -11.00 -8.95
N THR A 85 -0.14 -11.09 -10.23
CA THR A 85 1.23 -10.79 -10.69
C THR A 85 1.59 -9.32 -10.49
N VAL A 86 0.67 -8.39 -10.79
CA VAL A 86 0.87 -6.95 -10.52
C VAL A 86 1.00 -6.70 -9.01
N GLY A 87 0.19 -7.37 -8.19
CA GLY A 87 0.29 -7.30 -6.74
C GLY A 87 1.64 -7.77 -6.21
N ASP A 88 2.24 -8.79 -6.82
CA ASP A 88 3.59 -9.27 -6.48
C ASP A 88 4.70 -8.28 -6.85
N VAL A 89 4.61 -7.67 -8.03
CA VAL A 89 5.55 -6.61 -8.44
C VAL A 89 5.49 -5.41 -7.49
N ILE A 90 4.28 -4.97 -7.12
CA ILE A 90 4.08 -3.86 -6.17
C ILE A 90 4.64 -4.20 -4.80
N GLU A 91 4.43 -5.43 -4.34
CA GLU A 91 4.95 -5.91 -3.07
C GLU A 91 6.49 -5.89 -3.08
N ASN A 92 7.12 -6.50 -4.08
CA ASN A 92 8.58 -6.52 -4.21
C ASN A 92 9.17 -5.10 -4.32
N LEU A 93 8.54 -4.22 -5.10
CA LEU A 93 8.91 -2.81 -5.17
C LEU A 93 8.85 -2.13 -3.79
N THR A 94 7.76 -2.34 -3.05
CA THR A 94 7.59 -1.80 -1.69
C THR A 94 8.68 -2.29 -0.74
N TYR A 95 9.02 -3.58 -0.82
CA TYR A 95 10.10 -4.18 -0.05
C TYR A 95 11.46 -3.52 -0.33
N LYS A 96 11.79 -3.35 -1.61
CA LYS A 96 13.05 -2.72 -2.00
C LYS A 96 13.10 -1.24 -1.63
N MET A 97 12.00 -0.50 -1.75
CA MET A 97 11.96 0.92 -1.39
C MET A 97 12.02 1.17 0.12
N ILE A 98 11.30 0.38 0.94
CA ILE A 98 11.20 0.59 2.39
C ILE A 98 12.34 -0.09 3.14
N PHE A 99 12.67 -1.33 2.78
CA PHE A 99 13.62 -2.17 3.52
C PHE A 99 14.96 -2.37 2.80
N GLY A 100 15.11 -1.88 1.57
CA GLY A 100 16.35 -2.01 0.80
C GLY A 100 16.65 -3.45 0.35
N ARG A 101 15.67 -4.36 0.39
CA ARG A 101 15.84 -5.78 0.07
C ARG A 101 14.62 -6.33 -0.65
N SER A 102 14.76 -7.45 -1.34
CA SER A 102 13.64 -8.13 -2.01
C SER A 102 12.61 -8.67 -1.00
N LYS A 103 11.41 -8.98 -1.51
CA LYS A 103 10.35 -9.64 -0.74
C LYS A 103 10.88 -10.88 0.00
N ASP A 104 10.44 -11.03 1.24
CA ASP A 104 10.81 -12.10 2.15
C ASP A 104 9.56 -12.54 2.91
N ASP A 105 9.39 -13.85 3.08
CA ASP A 105 8.21 -14.46 3.70
C ASP A 105 8.06 -14.15 5.19
N ARG A 106 9.08 -13.53 5.81
CA ARG A 106 9.01 -13.07 7.21
C ARG A 106 7.92 -12.02 7.47
N PHE A 107 7.47 -11.29 6.45
CA PHE A 107 6.46 -10.25 6.62
C PHE A 107 5.45 -10.34 5.48
N ASP A 108 4.22 -10.73 5.78
CA ASP A 108 3.20 -10.97 4.76
C ASP A 108 2.25 -9.78 4.69
N VAL A 109 2.63 -8.80 3.88
CA VAL A 109 1.86 -7.56 3.71
C VAL A 109 0.51 -7.88 3.07
N LYS A 110 0.46 -8.81 2.11
CA LYS A 110 -0.77 -9.20 1.41
C LYS A 110 -1.79 -9.83 2.35
N ASN A 111 -1.37 -10.79 3.18
CA ASN A 111 -2.26 -11.40 4.15
C ASN A 111 -2.69 -10.40 5.23
N LEU A 112 -1.80 -9.52 5.69
CA LEU A 112 -2.17 -8.46 6.63
C LEU A 112 -3.24 -7.54 6.02
N VAL A 113 -3.09 -7.10 4.77
CA VAL A 113 -4.09 -6.25 4.09
C VAL A 113 -5.40 -7.01 3.89
N ARG A 114 -5.35 -8.29 3.50
CA ARG A 114 -6.55 -9.13 3.35
C ARG A 114 -7.31 -9.28 4.67
N GLU A 115 -6.60 -9.57 5.76
CA GLU A 115 -7.18 -9.68 7.11
C GLU A 115 -7.90 -8.38 7.47
N VAL A 116 -7.26 -7.24 7.22
CA VAL A 116 -7.84 -5.91 7.48
C VAL A 116 -9.12 -5.66 6.69
N LEU A 117 -9.14 -6.01 5.40
CA LEU A 117 -10.31 -5.86 4.56
C LEU A 117 -11.46 -6.76 5.01
N ILE A 118 -11.18 -7.99 5.44
CA ILE A 118 -12.19 -8.91 5.99
C ILE A 118 -12.79 -8.35 7.28
N GLN A 119 -11.95 -7.87 8.21
CA GLN A 119 -12.41 -7.26 9.45
C GLN A 119 -13.21 -5.97 9.20
N CYS A 120 -12.88 -5.24 8.14
CA CYS A 120 -13.62 -4.06 7.69
C CYS A 120 -15.02 -4.40 7.15
N ASN A 121 -15.19 -5.53 6.46
CA ASN A 121 -16.46 -5.93 5.84
C ASN A 121 -17.39 -6.64 6.83
N LYS A 122 -16.88 -7.54 7.69
CA LYS A 122 -17.68 -8.27 8.69
C LYS A 122 -18.51 -7.38 9.60
N LYS A 123 -18.09 -6.13 9.82
CA LYS A 123 -18.79 -5.19 10.69
C LYS A 123 -19.85 -4.34 9.98
N HIS A 124 -19.76 -4.19 8.65
CA HIS A 124 -20.83 -3.54 7.87
C HIS A 124 -22.13 -4.37 7.95
N ASP A 125 -21.99 -5.70 8.01
CA ASP A 125 -23.12 -6.65 8.10
C ASP A 125 -23.69 -6.79 9.53
N GLN A 126 -23.07 -6.19 10.55
CA GLN A 126 -23.54 -6.22 11.95
C GLN A 126 -24.17 -4.89 12.42
N GLU A 127 -24.06 -3.82 11.63
CA GLU A 127 -24.65 -2.50 11.90
C GLU A 127 -25.75 -2.13 10.89
N THR A 128 -26.22 -3.09 10.07
CA THR A 128 -27.45 -2.99 9.25
C THR A 128 -28.51 -3.92 9.83
#